data_AF-A0A8T0NDS8-F1
#
_entry.id   AF-A0A8T0NDS8-F1
#
_cell.length_a   1.000
_cell.length_b   1.000
_cell.length_c   1.000
_cell.angle_alpha   90.00
_cell.angle_beta   90.00
_cell.angle_gamma   90.00
#
_symmetry.space_group_name_H-M   'P 1'
#
loop_
_entity.id
_entity.type
_entity.pdbx_description
1 polymer ?
#
loop_
_entity_poly.entity_id
_entity_poly.type
_entity_poly.pdbx_seq_one_letter_code
_entity_poly.pdbx_strand_id
1 'polypeptide(L)'
;MIWTAISGWSHHWVSKRKYHFIIPAAVDWDQPFRADALLGRSDHLLHGLIHSNGFGHLVTLRCCDGGSTFLSGSQIMDIWDQLCAALRVRAVSVVDLTQKHSVDLRLLLGVTNGETWFSRWGYCLAKGCFNVSASTYSAALEALAALPVDYLRSRHVRRVVSIYRRLSDKPLATVREFLRCLLDWKHCEAPLSPPSVKTSPRLTFLLPKSCVMKRLRQPCQRFEDVVDLLQCRWSKKRLLNAAEVVVDKLREHANGTRISRQAVRDAARGAIGDTGLLDFVIKSLNDTVVGNHIVRRVPDPKNRVLHFSLEEFAEPEPEPQLEPDLEPEPLELDSERTPHAVRWPSTSDVERDLRAVCRAMVEARSEAAQAVLDCKHWVKWWGLRDESDDQLRFLVEWRPQLREATELTRPMPPGDIVVVPLHASIGELLIEAEHALQETYCFFVGFQAESLDGIAGENWDPVMLGGAESGDTIGVHGHGADMETGLRCQGGTDAWDVQCVCGAQDDDGERMVACDACNVWHHTRCVSIADGAPVPPLFLCMSCGGALMAAGPILDEALTVPKVK
;
A
#
# COMPACT_ATOMS: atom_id res chain seq x y z
N MET A 1 2.35 3.52 2.95
CA MET A 1 2.17 4.95 3.28
C MET A 1 1.65 5.62 2.03
N ILE A 2 0.55 6.37 2.11
CA ILE A 2 -0.03 7.06 0.95
C ILE A 2 0.21 8.55 1.17
N TRP A 3 1.06 9.16 0.36
CA TRP A 3 1.06 10.60 0.14
C TRP A 3 0.19 10.84 -1.10
N THR A 4 -0.69 11.84 -1.09
CA THR A 4 -1.32 12.28 -2.33
C THR A 4 -1.03 13.76 -2.53
N ALA A 5 -0.67 14.11 -3.76
CA ALA A 5 -0.65 15.51 -4.19
C ALA A 5 -2.09 15.93 -4.52
N ILE A 6 -2.42 17.20 -4.30
CA ILE A 6 -3.69 17.77 -4.72
C ILE A 6 -3.58 18.04 -6.23
N SER A 7 -4.21 17.21 -7.05
CA SER A 7 -4.22 17.38 -8.51
C SER A 7 -5.61 17.07 -9.08
N GLY A 8 -5.97 17.73 -10.19
CA GLY A 8 -7.18 17.45 -10.98
C GLY A 8 -8.20 18.59 -11.09
N TRP A 9 -8.19 19.58 -10.18
CA TRP A 9 -9.18 20.69 -10.18
C TRP A 9 -8.54 22.09 -10.31
N SER A 10 -7.33 22.20 -10.86
CA SER A 10 -6.58 23.46 -10.96
C SER A 10 -7.29 24.54 -11.80
N HIS A 11 -8.08 24.13 -12.79
CA HIS A 11 -8.89 25.02 -13.63
C HIS A 11 -10.24 25.40 -12.99
N HIS A 12 -10.67 24.75 -11.90
CA HIS A 12 -11.91 25.11 -11.21
C HIS A 12 -11.78 26.46 -10.52
N TRP A 13 -12.91 27.15 -10.38
CA TRP A 13 -12.96 28.40 -9.63
C TRP A 13 -12.54 28.23 -8.16
N VAL A 14 -11.93 29.25 -7.56
CA VAL A 14 -11.55 29.20 -6.15
C VAL A 14 -12.78 29.31 -5.26
N SER A 15 -13.07 28.24 -4.53
CA SER A 15 -14.12 28.22 -3.52
C SER A 15 -13.77 29.06 -2.29
N LYS A 16 -14.76 29.78 -1.74
CA LYS A 16 -14.61 30.57 -0.50
C LYS A 16 -14.34 29.70 0.72
N ARG A 17 -14.83 28.46 0.73
CA ARG A 17 -14.71 27.53 1.86
C ARG A 17 -14.13 26.19 1.41
N LYS A 18 -13.33 25.60 2.29
CA LYS A 18 -12.77 24.26 2.17
C LYS A 18 -12.97 23.51 3.48
N TYR A 19 -13.51 22.30 3.40
CA TYR A 19 -13.81 21.45 4.54
C TYR A 19 -12.79 20.32 4.60
N HIS A 20 -12.11 20.20 5.74
CA HIS A 20 -11.09 19.18 5.97
C HIS A 20 -11.64 18.10 6.90
N PHE A 21 -11.60 16.85 6.44
CA PHE A 21 -12.04 15.68 7.19
C PHE A 21 -10.83 14.84 7.56
N ILE A 22 -10.50 14.81 8.86
CA ILE A 22 -9.23 14.27 9.33
C ILE A 22 -9.48 13.20 10.39
N ILE A 23 -8.83 12.06 10.23
CA ILE A 23 -8.65 11.05 11.28
C ILE A 23 -7.18 11.07 11.69
N PRO A 24 -6.80 11.62 12.85
CA PRO A 24 -5.41 11.64 13.30
C PRO A 24 -4.92 10.23 13.71
N ALA A 25 -3.60 9.98 13.66
CA ALA A 25 -3.04 8.71 14.13
C ALA A 25 -2.82 8.64 15.65
N ALA A 26 -2.70 9.78 16.33
CA ALA A 26 -2.52 9.84 17.78
C ALA A 26 -3.85 10.03 18.52
N VAL A 27 -3.92 9.47 19.73
CA VAL A 27 -5.13 9.36 20.59
C VAL A 27 -5.44 10.66 21.35
N ASP A 28 -4.76 11.78 21.09
CA ASP A 28 -4.98 13.03 21.83
C ASP A 28 -6.25 13.77 21.39
N TRP A 29 -7.39 13.08 21.34
CA TRP A 29 -8.71 13.65 21.07
C TRP A 29 -9.14 14.73 22.07
N ASP A 30 -8.51 14.75 23.25
CA ASP A 30 -8.94 15.56 24.39
C ASP A 30 -8.32 16.98 24.43
N GLN A 31 -7.42 17.33 23.50
CA GLN A 31 -6.83 18.67 23.45
C GLN A 31 -7.42 19.51 22.30
N PRO A 32 -7.80 20.77 22.55
CA PRO A 32 -8.25 21.66 21.49
C PRO A 32 -7.10 21.95 20.52
N PHE A 33 -7.20 21.40 19.32
CA PHE A 33 -6.22 21.62 18.27
C PHE A 33 -6.42 22.98 17.59
N ARG A 34 -5.32 23.71 17.36
CA ARG A 34 -5.32 24.79 16.38
C ARG A 34 -5.37 24.18 14.97
N ALA A 35 -6.26 24.69 14.11
CA ALA A 35 -6.46 24.18 12.75
C ALA A 35 -5.13 24.10 11.96
N ASP A 36 -4.28 25.12 12.05
CA ASP A 36 -2.98 25.16 11.35
C ASP A 36 -2.03 24.06 11.82
N ALA A 37 -2.05 23.73 13.11
CA ALA A 37 -1.23 22.66 13.68
C ALA A 37 -1.73 21.28 13.26
N LEU A 38 -3.05 21.12 13.08
CA LEU A 38 -3.62 19.88 12.56
C LEU A 38 -3.31 19.73 11.07
N LEU A 39 -3.51 20.75 10.25
CA LEU A 39 -3.25 20.70 8.81
C LEU A 39 -1.76 20.52 8.47
N GLY A 40 -0.86 21.01 9.32
CA GLY A 40 0.58 20.83 9.15
C GLY A 40 1.09 19.43 9.55
N ARG A 41 0.26 18.60 10.19
CA ARG A 41 0.64 17.24 10.54
C ARG A 41 0.54 16.34 9.32
N SER A 42 1.61 15.58 9.08
CA SER A 42 1.59 14.55 8.05
C SER A 42 1.01 13.23 8.55
N ASP A 43 0.85 13.04 9.87
CA ASP A 43 0.57 11.76 10.51
C ASP A 43 -0.90 11.31 10.48
N HIS A 44 -1.75 11.92 9.66
CA HIS A 44 -3.16 11.56 9.56
C HIS A 44 -3.36 10.14 8.99
N LEU A 45 -4.29 9.39 9.58
CA LEU A 45 -4.81 8.14 9.04
C LEU A 45 -5.72 8.38 7.84
N LEU A 46 -6.51 9.46 7.89
CA LEU A 46 -7.32 9.96 6.77
C LEU A 46 -7.18 11.47 6.75
N HIS A 47 -6.98 12.03 5.56
CA HIS A 47 -7.19 13.45 5.30
C HIS A 47 -7.93 13.56 3.97
N GLY A 48 -9.19 13.95 4.05
CA GLY A 48 -10.00 14.34 2.91
C GLY A 48 -10.23 15.85 2.89
N LEU A 49 -10.32 16.43 1.71
CA LEU A 49 -10.59 17.84 1.48
C LEU A 49 -11.78 17.96 0.53
N ILE A 50 -12.81 18.73 0.89
CA ILE A 50 -13.96 19.01 0.03
C ILE A 50 -14.12 20.53 -0.07
N HIS A 51 -14.14 21.03 -1.29
CA HIS A 51 -14.43 22.43 -1.60
C HIS A 51 -15.94 22.67 -1.58
N SER A 52 -16.40 23.90 -1.32
CA SER A 52 -17.83 24.20 -1.25
C SER A 52 -18.60 23.96 -2.54
N ASN A 53 -17.93 23.92 -3.69
CA ASN A 53 -18.54 23.52 -4.97
C ASN A 53 -18.77 22.00 -5.12
N GLY A 54 -18.51 21.22 -4.07
CA GLY A 54 -18.72 19.78 -4.03
C GLY A 54 -17.62 18.95 -4.68
N PHE A 55 -16.52 19.54 -5.17
CA PHE A 55 -15.34 18.78 -5.59
C PHE A 55 -14.39 18.56 -4.42
N GLY A 56 -13.66 17.45 -4.43
CA GLY A 56 -12.75 17.13 -3.33
C GLY A 56 -11.51 16.37 -3.74
N HIS A 57 -10.66 16.13 -2.75
CA HIS A 57 -9.43 15.37 -2.84
C HIS A 57 -9.32 14.44 -1.64
N LEU A 58 -8.94 13.19 -1.89
CA LEU A 58 -8.44 12.30 -0.85
C LEU A 58 -6.93 12.54 -0.72
N VAL A 59 -6.54 13.34 0.28
CA VAL A 59 -5.18 13.88 0.47
C VAL A 59 -4.23 12.87 1.13
N THR A 60 -4.71 12.08 2.09
CA THR A 60 -3.88 11.09 2.78
C THR A 60 -4.73 9.95 3.27
N LEU A 61 -4.18 8.75 3.16
CA LEU A 61 -4.78 7.54 3.70
C LEU A 61 -3.69 6.59 4.22
N ARG A 62 -3.78 6.14 5.47
CA ARG A 62 -2.81 5.20 6.05
C ARG A 62 -3.52 3.98 6.61
N CYS A 63 -3.31 2.85 5.94
CA CYS A 63 -3.82 1.54 6.34
C CYS A 63 -2.84 0.85 7.33
N CYS A 64 -3.30 -0.20 8.03
CA CYS A 64 -2.50 -1.02 8.96
C CYS A 64 -1.26 -1.64 8.30
N ASP A 65 -0.18 -0.85 8.30
CA ASP A 65 1.24 -1.12 8.49
C ASP A 65 1.98 0.23 8.73
N GLY A 66 1.24 1.31 9.04
CA GLY A 66 1.73 2.70 9.10
C GLY A 66 1.05 3.63 10.12
N GLY A 67 0.37 3.09 11.14
CA GLY A 67 -0.02 3.90 12.31
C GLY A 67 -1.29 3.51 13.10
N SER A 68 -2.24 2.77 12.52
CA SER A 68 -3.50 2.43 13.20
C SER A 68 -3.50 0.99 13.73
N THR A 69 -3.86 0.79 14.99
CA THR A 69 -4.09 -0.54 15.60
C THR A 69 -5.57 -0.97 15.55
N PHE A 70 -6.48 -0.08 15.16
CA PHE A 70 -7.93 -0.25 15.34
C PHE A 70 -8.73 -0.24 14.04
N LEU A 71 -8.41 0.66 13.11
CA LEU A 71 -9.13 0.82 11.84
C LEU A 71 -8.28 0.31 10.68
N SER A 72 -8.84 -0.64 9.94
CA SER A 72 -8.28 -1.09 8.67
C SER A 72 -8.47 -0.03 7.57
N GLY A 73 -7.63 -0.09 6.55
CA GLY A 73 -7.74 0.81 5.39
C GLY A 73 -9.09 0.77 4.70
N SER A 74 -9.69 -0.42 4.60
CA SER A 74 -11.01 -0.58 4.00
C SER A 74 -12.10 0.11 4.83
N GLN A 75 -12.07 -0.03 6.16
CA GLN A 75 -13.04 0.67 7.04
C GLN A 75 -12.92 2.19 6.93
N ILE A 76 -11.69 2.72 6.84
CA ILE A 76 -11.48 4.16 6.67
C ILE A 76 -12.05 4.62 5.32
N MET A 77 -11.84 3.86 4.26
CA MET A 77 -12.42 4.16 2.96
C MET A 77 -13.94 4.04 2.94
N ASP A 78 -14.52 3.06 3.63
CA ASP A 78 -15.98 2.94 3.75
C ASP A 78 -16.58 4.16 4.45
N ILE A 79 -15.93 4.64 5.52
CA ILE A 79 -16.32 5.89 6.20
C ILE A 79 -16.22 7.08 5.24
N TRP A 80 -15.10 7.22 4.53
CA TRP A 80 -14.91 8.30 3.56
C TRP A 80 -15.95 8.26 2.45
N ASP A 81 -16.23 7.08 1.90
CA ASP A 81 -17.17 6.91 0.80
C ASP A 81 -18.61 7.23 1.21
N GLN A 82 -19.03 6.76 2.38
CA GLN A 82 -20.33 7.07 2.97
C GLN A 82 -20.46 8.56 3.30
N LEU A 83 -19.40 9.17 3.83
CA LEU A 83 -19.36 10.61 4.09
C LEU A 83 -19.52 11.42 2.80
N CYS A 84 -18.78 11.08 1.74
CA CYS A 84 -18.90 11.74 0.44
C CYS A 84 -20.31 11.59 -0.14
N ALA A 85 -20.92 10.41 -0.01
CA ALA A 85 -22.30 10.19 -0.43
C ALA A 85 -23.30 11.03 0.38
N ALA A 86 -23.16 11.06 1.71
CA ALA A 86 -24.02 11.84 2.60
C ALA A 86 -23.92 13.35 2.36
N LEU A 87 -22.71 13.85 2.07
CA LEU A 87 -22.46 15.24 1.74
C LEU A 87 -22.80 15.61 0.30
N ARG A 88 -23.26 14.64 -0.52
CA ARG A 88 -23.55 14.83 -1.96
C ARG A 88 -22.36 15.45 -2.71
N VAL A 89 -21.15 15.00 -2.39
CA VAL A 89 -19.92 15.39 -3.09
C VAL A 89 -20.09 15.03 -4.57
N ARG A 90 -19.65 15.90 -5.47
CA ARG A 90 -19.75 15.70 -6.93
C ARG A 90 -18.69 14.74 -7.43
N ALA A 91 -17.44 15.00 -7.07
CA ALA A 91 -16.31 14.15 -7.42
C ALA A 91 -15.15 14.32 -6.44
N VAL A 92 -14.40 13.25 -6.25
CA VAL A 92 -13.17 13.25 -5.43
C VAL A 92 -12.02 12.71 -6.26
N SER A 93 -10.93 13.46 -6.33
CA SER A 93 -9.68 12.97 -6.91
C SER A 93 -8.76 12.34 -5.86
N VAL A 94 -7.97 11.36 -6.27
CA VAL A 94 -6.92 10.75 -5.46
C VAL A 94 -5.71 10.48 -6.35
N VAL A 95 -4.53 10.83 -5.85
CA VAL A 95 -3.26 10.41 -6.46
C VAL A 95 -2.83 9.14 -5.74
N ASP A 96 -2.99 7.99 -6.38
CA ASP A 96 -2.55 6.73 -5.80
C ASP A 96 -1.02 6.70 -5.78
N LEU A 97 -0.39 6.73 -4.61
CA LEU A 97 1.03 6.44 -4.42
C LEU A 97 1.22 5.24 -3.46
N THR A 98 0.23 4.35 -3.42
CA THR A 98 0.14 3.34 -2.38
C THR A 98 1.17 2.25 -2.57
N GLN A 99 2.04 2.12 -1.58
CA GLN A 99 3.00 1.03 -1.49
C GLN A 99 2.78 0.17 -0.25
N LYS A 100 2.92 -1.14 -0.42
CA LYS A 100 2.97 -2.11 0.67
C LYS A 100 4.23 -2.95 0.56
N HIS A 101 5.04 -2.96 1.62
CA HIS A 101 6.38 -3.61 1.64
C HIS A 101 7.25 -3.26 0.42
N SER A 102 7.30 -2.00 0.00
CA SER A 102 8.04 -1.54 -1.19
C SER A 102 7.55 -2.13 -2.52
N VAL A 103 6.29 -2.57 -2.59
CA VAL A 103 5.59 -2.92 -3.84
C VAL A 103 4.47 -1.93 -4.07
N ASP A 104 4.44 -1.30 -5.25
CA ASP A 104 3.33 -0.46 -5.68
C ASP A 104 2.06 -1.29 -5.85
N LEU A 105 1.03 -0.96 -5.07
CA LEU A 105 -0.22 -1.71 -5.08
C LEU A 105 -0.96 -1.56 -6.41
N ARG A 106 -0.83 -0.42 -7.09
CA ARG A 106 -1.40 -0.26 -8.44
C ARG A 106 -0.86 -1.30 -9.42
N LEU A 107 0.43 -1.62 -9.31
CA LEU A 107 1.10 -2.57 -10.19
C LEU A 107 0.72 -3.99 -9.78
N LEU A 108 0.81 -4.30 -8.48
CA LEU A 108 0.46 -5.61 -7.95
C LEU A 108 -1.01 -5.97 -8.22
N LEU A 109 -1.94 -5.12 -7.76
CA LEU A 109 -3.38 -5.36 -7.89
C LEU A 109 -3.86 -5.15 -9.32
N GLY A 110 -3.30 -4.19 -10.06
CA GLY A 110 -3.63 -4.00 -11.46
C GLY A 110 -3.29 -5.24 -12.30
N VAL A 111 -2.10 -5.83 -12.10
CA VAL A 111 -1.69 -7.04 -12.83
C VAL A 111 -2.50 -8.27 -12.40
N THR A 112 -2.76 -8.41 -11.10
CA THR A 112 -3.52 -9.56 -10.59
C THR A 112 -5.00 -9.46 -10.91
N ASN A 113 -5.64 -8.32 -10.74
CA ASN A 113 -7.09 -8.20 -10.74
C ASN A 113 -7.64 -7.40 -11.93
N GLY A 114 -6.78 -6.68 -12.66
CA GLY A 114 -7.21 -5.70 -13.67
C GLY A 114 -7.67 -4.37 -13.05
N GLU A 115 -7.65 -4.27 -11.72
CA GLU A 115 -8.22 -3.16 -10.96
C GLU A 115 -7.24 -2.71 -9.87
N THR A 116 -7.27 -1.42 -9.51
CA THR A 116 -6.49 -0.92 -8.38
C THR A 116 -7.25 -1.06 -7.07
N TRP A 117 -6.60 -0.76 -5.96
CA TRP A 117 -7.26 -0.81 -4.66
C TRP A 117 -8.46 0.14 -4.58
N PHE A 118 -8.33 1.35 -5.14
CA PHE A 118 -9.39 2.37 -5.14
C PHE A 118 -10.57 2.03 -6.05
N SER A 119 -10.37 1.20 -7.09
CA SER A 119 -11.46 0.73 -7.97
C SER A 119 -12.58 0.02 -7.20
N ARG A 120 -12.26 -0.60 -6.06
CA ARG A 120 -13.25 -1.24 -5.16
C ARG A 120 -14.32 -0.27 -4.63
N TRP A 121 -14.02 1.02 -4.56
CA TRP A 121 -14.96 2.07 -4.15
C TRP A 121 -15.53 2.83 -5.35
N GLY A 122 -15.20 2.45 -6.59
CA GLY A 122 -15.70 3.11 -7.81
C GLY A 122 -14.83 4.28 -8.29
N TYR A 123 -13.56 4.35 -7.87
CA TYR A 123 -12.61 5.29 -8.47
C TYR A 123 -12.13 4.76 -9.82
N CYS A 124 -12.18 5.62 -10.83
CA CYS A 124 -11.77 5.34 -12.19
C CYS A 124 -10.51 6.12 -12.55
N LEU A 125 -9.74 5.62 -13.52
CA LEU A 125 -8.58 6.35 -14.05
C LEU A 125 -9.07 7.64 -14.71
N ALA A 126 -8.56 8.79 -14.27
CA ALA A 126 -8.95 10.08 -14.83
C ALA A 126 -8.13 10.42 -16.09
N LYS A 127 -6.81 10.54 -15.92
CA LYS A 127 -5.84 10.78 -16.98
C LYS A 127 -4.51 10.15 -16.55
N GLY A 128 -3.87 9.38 -17.43
CA GLY A 128 -2.50 8.92 -17.18
C GLY A 128 -1.52 10.07 -17.40
N CYS A 129 -0.50 10.19 -16.55
CA CYS A 129 0.60 11.12 -16.80
C CYS A 129 1.31 10.75 -18.10
N PHE A 130 2.01 11.70 -18.72
CA PHE A 130 2.83 11.44 -19.91
C PHE A 130 2.07 10.85 -21.12
N ASN A 131 0.80 11.25 -21.30
CA ASN A 131 -0.11 10.78 -22.37
C ASN A 131 -0.51 9.30 -22.29
N VAL A 132 -0.36 8.65 -21.14
CA VAL A 132 -0.81 7.27 -21.03
C VAL A 132 -2.33 7.23 -21.10
N SER A 133 -2.85 6.79 -22.25
CA SER A 133 -4.27 6.62 -22.47
C SER A 133 -4.82 5.42 -21.70
N ALA A 134 -6.14 5.38 -21.49
CA ALA A 134 -6.79 4.23 -20.84
C ALA A 134 -6.54 2.90 -21.60
N SER A 135 -6.46 2.94 -22.94
CA SER A 135 -6.13 1.76 -23.74
C SER A 135 -4.67 1.34 -23.59
N THR A 136 -3.74 2.30 -23.54
CA THR A 136 -2.32 2.03 -23.24
C THR A 136 -2.15 1.41 -21.86
N TYR A 137 -2.83 1.95 -20.85
CA TYR A 137 -2.84 1.41 -19.49
C TYR A 137 -3.35 -0.05 -19.45
N SER A 138 -4.50 -0.31 -20.09
CA SER A 138 -5.07 -1.66 -20.17
C SER A 138 -4.14 -2.64 -20.90
N ALA A 139 -3.58 -2.22 -22.03
CA ALA A 139 -2.61 -3.03 -22.79
C ALA A 139 -1.34 -3.32 -21.97
N ALA A 140 -0.85 -2.34 -21.20
CA ALA A 140 0.31 -2.52 -20.33
C ALA A 140 0.02 -3.51 -19.20
N LEU A 141 -1.16 -3.43 -18.56
CA LEU A 141 -1.59 -4.41 -17.56
C LEU A 141 -1.66 -5.83 -18.14
N GLU A 142 -2.26 -6.00 -19.32
CA GLU A 142 -2.33 -7.32 -19.96
C GLU A 142 -0.95 -7.83 -20.38
N ALA A 143 -0.07 -6.96 -20.87
CA ALA A 143 1.30 -7.33 -21.23
C ALA A 143 2.12 -7.84 -20.03
N LEU A 144 1.94 -7.22 -18.85
CA LEU A 144 2.55 -7.66 -17.60
C LEU A 144 1.90 -8.94 -17.07
N ALA A 145 0.57 -9.01 -17.11
CA ALA A 145 -0.21 -10.12 -16.60
C ALA A 145 0.04 -11.42 -17.37
N ALA A 146 0.05 -11.36 -18.70
CA ALA A 146 0.24 -12.49 -19.60
C ALA A 146 1.72 -12.92 -19.73
N LEU A 147 2.66 -12.17 -19.13
CA LEU A 147 4.07 -12.52 -19.16
C LEU A 147 4.29 -13.92 -18.59
N PRO A 148 4.96 -14.85 -19.32
CA PRO A 148 5.29 -16.15 -18.78
C PRO A 148 6.21 -15.99 -17.57
N VAL A 149 5.88 -16.62 -16.45
CA VAL A 149 6.66 -16.48 -15.21
C VAL A 149 8.10 -17.03 -15.37
N ASP A 150 8.32 -17.94 -16.32
CA ASP A 150 9.63 -18.49 -16.67
C ASP A 150 10.55 -17.46 -17.35
N TYR A 151 10.00 -16.38 -17.89
CA TYR A 151 10.79 -15.30 -18.51
C TYR A 151 11.37 -14.33 -17.47
N LEU A 152 10.99 -14.47 -16.19
CA LEU A 152 11.54 -13.66 -15.10
C LEU A 152 12.98 -14.09 -14.78
N ARG A 153 13.94 -13.26 -15.20
CA ARG A 153 15.39 -13.52 -15.11
C ARG A 153 15.95 -13.30 -13.70
N SER A 154 15.47 -14.07 -12.72
CA SER A 154 16.03 -14.07 -11.35
C SER A 154 16.25 -15.50 -10.84
N ARG A 155 17.45 -15.77 -10.31
CA ARG A 155 17.78 -17.08 -9.70
C ARG A 155 16.85 -17.41 -8.54
N HIS A 156 16.45 -16.38 -7.79
CA HIS A 156 15.55 -16.52 -6.66
C HIS A 156 14.13 -16.81 -7.14
N VAL A 157 13.63 -16.04 -8.12
CA VAL A 157 12.30 -16.23 -8.70
C VAL A 157 12.16 -17.62 -9.32
N ARG A 158 13.15 -18.13 -10.06
CA ARG A 158 13.11 -19.51 -10.60
C ARG A 158 12.96 -20.58 -9.50
N ARG A 159 13.63 -20.44 -8.36
CA ARG A 159 13.48 -21.35 -7.21
C ARG A 159 12.08 -21.24 -6.61
N VAL A 160 11.59 -20.02 -6.41
CA VAL A 160 10.25 -19.72 -5.89
C VAL A 160 9.18 -20.31 -6.80
N VAL A 161 9.27 -20.10 -8.12
CA VAL A 161 8.35 -20.67 -9.12
C VAL A 161 8.30 -22.19 -9.03
N SER A 162 9.45 -22.86 -8.93
CA SER A 162 9.50 -24.32 -8.75
C SER A 162 8.83 -24.78 -7.46
N ILE A 163 8.97 -24.04 -6.36
CA ILE A 163 8.33 -24.36 -5.08
C ILE A 163 6.81 -24.24 -5.19
N TYR A 164 6.31 -23.07 -5.62
CA TYR A 164 4.86 -22.81 -5.66
C TYR A 164 4.14 -23.63 -6.73
N ARG A 165 4.78 -23.99 -7.84
CA ARG A 165 4.21 -24.94 -8.83
C ARG A 165 4.02 -26.35 -8.27
N ARG A 166 4.86 -26.78 -7.31
CA ARG A 166 4.67 -28.07 -6.63
C ARG A 166 3.60 -28.03 -5.54
N LEU A 167 3.34 -26.83 -5.00
CA LEU A 167 2.38 -26.62 -3.92
C LEU A 167 0.98 -26.24 -4.42
N SER A 168 0.87 -25.76 -5.65
CA SER A 168 -0.38 -25.30 -6.26
C SER A 168 -0.98 -26.38 -7.16
N ASP A 169 -2.28 -26.65 -6.98
CA ASP A 169 -3.05 -27.51 -7.89
C ASP A 169 -3.40 -26.81 -9.22
N LYS A 170 -3.25 -25.48 -9.28
CA LYS A 170 -3.50 -24.67 -10.47
C LYS A 170 -2.22 -24.51 -11.30
N PRO A 171 -2.29 -24.52 -12.64
CA PRO A 171 -1.15 -24.19 -13.48
C PRO A 171 -0.73 -22.74 -13.24
N LEU A 172 0.52 -22.53 -12.84
CA LEU A 172 1.10 -21.20 -12.66
C LEU A 172 2.02 -20.90 -13.86
N ALA A 173 1.41 -20.51 -14.98
CA ALA A 173 2.09 -20.23 -16.24
C ALA A 173 2.44 -18.74 -16.37
N THR A 174 1.50 -17.88 -16.03
CA THR A 174 1.62 -16.42 -16.19
C THR A 174 1.96 -15.72 -14.88
N VAL A 175 2.48 -14.50 -14.97
CA VAL A 175 2.75 -13.66 -13.80
C VAL A 175 1.46 -13.36 -13.02
N ARG A 176 0.33 -13.12 -13.71
CA ARG A 176 -0.99 -12.92 -13.06
C ARG A 176 -1.37 -14.10 -12.18
N GLU A 177 -1.32 -15.32 -12.71
CA GLU A 177 -1.64 -16.55 -11.96
C GLU A 177 -0.69 -16.72 -10.77
N PHE A 178 0.60 -16.46 -10.99
CA PHE A 178 1.61 -16.60 -9.95
C PHE A 178 1.40 -15.61 -8.80
N LEU A 179 1.17 -14.33 -9.11
CA LEU A 179 0.93 -13.29 -8.12
C LEU A 179 -0.38 -13.53 -7.36
N ARG A 180 -1.46 -13.96 -8.03
CA ARG A 180 -2.71 -14.36 -7.36
C ARG A 180 -2.47 -15.50 -6.38
N CYS A 181 -1.71 -16.51 -6.78
CA CYS A 181 -1.31 -17.61 -5.91
C CYS A 181 -0.58 -17.09 -4.67
N LEU A 182 0.46 -16.25 -4.83
CA LEU A 182 1.17 -15.69 -3.68
C LEU A 182 0.26 -14.86 -2.75
N LEU A 183 -0.70 -14.11 -3.29
CA LEU A 183 -1.66 -13.35 -2.50
C LEU A 183 -2.62 -14.25 -1.73
N ASP A 184 -3.16 -15.30 -2.36
CA ASP A 184 -4.03 -16.28 -1.69
C ASP A 184 -3.27 -16.97 -0.55
N TRP A 185 -2.02 -17.34 -0.78
CA TRP A 185 -1.15 -17.99 0.21
C TRP A 185 -0.82 -17.11 1.41
N LYS A 186 -0.88 -15.78 1.29
CA LYS A 186 -0.76 -14.88 2.44
C LYS A 186 -1.87 -15.12 3.48
N HIS A 187 -3.02 -15.60 3.03
CA HIS A 187 -4.21 -15.87 3.83
C HIS A 187 -4.40 -17.37 4.15
N CYS A 188 -3.56 -18.26 3.61
CA CYS A 188 -3.62 -19.69 3.89
C CYS A 188 -2.79 -20.05 5.15
N GLU A 189 -3.47 -20.54 6.18
CA GLU A 189 -2.81 -21.23 7.27
C GLU A 189 -2.29 -22.60 6.79
N ALA A 190 -1.17 -23.05 7.35
CA ALA A 190 -0.65 -24.38 7.04
C ALA A 190 -1.73 -25.43 7.33
N PRO A 191 -1.92 -26.45 6.47
CA PRO A 191 -2.86 -27.52 6.73
C PRO A 191 -2.57 -28.09 8.12
N LEU A 192 -3.56 -28.04 9.03
CA LEU A 192 -3.51 -28.78 10.27
C LEU A 192 -3.24 -30.23 9.88
N SER A 193 -2.07 -30.75 10.27
CA SER A 193 -1.70 -32.14 10.05
C SER A 193 -2.89 -33.02 10.42
N PRO A 194 -3.35 -33.94 9.55
CA PRO A 194 -4.55 -34.70 9.83
C PRO A 194 -4.39 -35.46 11.14
N PRO A 195 -5.43 -35.56 11.99
CA PRO A 195 -5.38 -36.48 13.11
C PRO A 195 -5.10 -37.87 12.54
N SER A 196 -4.06 -38.53 13.05
CA SER A 196 -3.68 -39.89 12.69
C SER A 196 -4.92 -40.76 12.58
N VAL A 197 -5.33 -41.08 11.35
CA VAL A 197 -6.43 -42.00 11.07
C VAL A 197 -6.02 -43.34 11.67
N LYS A 198 -6.63 -43.72 12.80
CA LYS A 198 -6.49 -45.06 13.34
C LYS A 198 -7.19 -46.00 12.38
N THR A 199 -6.42 -46.58 11.45
CA THR A 199 -6.85 -47.76 10.71
C THR A 199 -7.20 -48.84 11.72
N SER A 200 -8.50 -49.10 11.86
CA SER A 200 -9.02 -50.26 12.59
C SER A 200 -8.51 -51.53 11.90
N PRO A 201 -7.93 -52.49 12.65
CA PRO A 201 -7.33 -53.67 12.03
C PRO A 201 -8.42 -54.65 11.61
N ARG A 202 -8.44 -55.03 10.32
CA ARG A 202 -9.12 -56.27 9.91
C ARG A 202 -8.28 -57.45 10.39
N LEU A 203 -8.91 -58.29 11.21
CA LEU A 203 -8.32 -59.50 11.78
C LEU A 203 -8.04 -60.54 10.68
N THR A 204 -6.85 -61.13 10.69
CA THR A 204 -6.69 -62.55 10.34
C THR A 204 -5.52 -63.17 11.09
N PHE A 205 -5.79 -64.36 11.61
CA PHE A 205 -5.05 -65.20 12.54
C PHE A 205 -3.58 -65.46 12.17
N LEU A 206 -2.70 -65.46 13.18
CA LEU A 206 -1.93 -66.65 13.67
C LEU A 206 -0.98 -66.24 14.82
N LEU A 207 -1.16 -66.85 16.00
CA LEU A 207 -0.19 -66.87 17.11
C LEU A 207 1.02 -67.78 16.75
N PRO A 208 2.12 -67.84 17.54
CA PRO A 208 2.69 -66.88 18.50
C PRO A 208 4.24 -66.77 18.42
N LYS A 209 4.86 -65.58 18.53
CA LYS A 209 6.23 -65.46 19.06
C LYS A 209 6.45 -64.19 19.88
N SER A 210 7.37 -64.32 20.82
CA SER A 210 7.52 -63.61 22.08
C SER A 210 7.97 -62.14 22.01
N CYS A 211 7.30 -61.36 22.86
CA CYS A 211 7.72 -60.16 23.56
C CYS A 211 9.23 -59.80 23.53
N VAL A 212 9.58 -58.67 22.89
CA VAL A 212 10.60 -57.72 23.36
C VAL A 212 10.20 -56.31 22.93
N MET A 213 9.55 -55.55 23.81
CA MET A 213 9.39 -54.10 23.65
C MET A 213 10.74 -53.40 23.91
N LYS A 214 11.45 -52.98 22.87
CA LYS A 214 12.43 -51.88 22.99
C LYS A 214 11.64 -50.57 23.02
N ARG A 215 11.55 -49.94 24.21
CA ARG A 215 11.02 -48.57 24.33
C ARG A 215 11.98 -47.62 23.61
N LEU A 216 11.49 -46.93 22.59
CA LEU A 216 12.17 -45.79 21.95
C LEU A 216 12.31 -44.66 23.00
N ARG A 217 13.54 -44.31 23.37
CA ARG A 217 13.90 -43.18 24.25
C ARG A 217 13.77 -41.87 23.47
N GLN A 218 13.08 -40.86 24.02
CA GLN A 218 13.06 -39.49 23.49
C GLN A 218 14.43 -38.80 23.65
N PRO A 219 14.81 -37.84 22.77
CA PRO A 219 16.09 -37.14 22.88
C PRO A 219 16.09 -36.17 24.09
N CYS A 220 17.09 -36.26 24.96
CA CYS A 220 17.28 -35.32 26.08
C CYS A 220 17.96 -34.03 25.57
N GLN A 221 17.53 -32.84 26.02
CA GLN A 221 18.09 -31.54 25.60
C GLN A 221 19.12 -31.01 26.61
N ARG A 222 20.14 -30.25 26.19
CA ARG A 222 21.08 -29.61 27.14
C ARG A 222 20.37 -28.47 27.87
N PHE A 223 20.60 -28.35 29.17
CA PHE A 223 19.95 -27.31 29.98
C PHE A 223 20.38 -25.90 29.57
N GLU A 224 21.57 -25.75 28.99
CA GLU A 224 22.04 -24.50 28.37
C GLU A 224 21.11 -24.01 27.26
N ASP A 225 20.69 -24.90 26.37
CA ASP A 225 19.77 -24.58 25.26
C ASP A 225 18.37 -24.26 25.78
N VAL A 226 17.94 -24.94 26.84
CA VAL A 226 16.66 -24.68 27.51
C VAL A 226 16.66 -23.30 28.19
N VAL A 227 17.79 -22.88 28.77
CA VAL A 227 17.92 -21.54 29.38
C VAL A 227 17.86 -20.43 28.34
N ASP A 228 18.41 -20.61 27.14
CA ASP A 228 18.37 -19.60 26.07
C ASP A 228 16.95 -19.32 25.55
N LEU A 229 16.04 -20.28 25.71
CA LEU A 229 14.63 -20.15 25.32
C LEU A 229 13.75 -19.56 26.43
N LEU A 230 14.26 -19.42 27.66
CA LEU A 230 13.49 -18.97 28.82
C LEU A 230 13.75 -17.49 29.12
N GLN A 231 12.75 -16.63 28.84
CA GLN A 231 12.77 -15.22 29.27
C GLN A 231 12.55 -15.15 30.78
N CYS A 232 13.62 -15.06 31.57
CA CYS A 232 13.50 -14.90 33.02
C CYS A 232 14.44 -13.85 33.60
N ARG A 233 14.15 -13.42 34.84
CA ARG A 233 14.84 -12.33 35.55
C ARG A 233 16.26 -12.65 36.03
N TRP A 234 16.70 -13.91 35.95
CA TRP A 234 18.03 -14.34 36.40
C TRP A 234 18.95 -14.54 35.20
N SER A 235 20.21 -14.09 35.31
CA SER A 235 21.20 -14.25 34.24
C SER A 235 21.49 -15.74 33.92
N LYS A 236 21.79 -16.06 32.65
CA LYS A 236 22.17 -17.41 32.19
C LYS A 236 23.20 -18.10 33.10
N LYS A 237 24.30 -17.42 33.43
CA LYS A 237 25.35 -17.94 34.33
C LYS A 237 24.82 -18.35 35.71
N ARG A 238 23.85 -17.61 36.25
CA ARG A 238 23.26 -17.88 37.57
C ARG A 238 22.29 -19.06 37.54
N LEU A 239 21.62 -19.31 36.41
CA LEU A 239 20.76 -20.49 36.22
C LEU A 239 21.58 -21.76 36.04
N LEU A 240 22.66 -21.70 35.25
CA LEU A 240 23.57 -22.84 35.04
C LEU A 240 24.24 -23.26 36.35
N ASN A 241 24.82 -22.31 37.09
CA ASN A 241 25.41 -22.60 38.41
C ASN A 241 24.38 -23.18 39.39
N ALA A 242 23.14 -22.68 39.38
CA ALA A 242 22.09 -23.21 40.25
C ALA A 242 21.66 -24.64 39.83
N ALA A 243 21.66 -24.95 38.54
CA ALA A 243 21.38 -26.30 38.04
C ALA A 243 22.49 -27.29 38.39
N GLU A 244 23.76 -26.89 38.28
CA GLU A 244 24.91 -27.69 38.73
C GLU A 244 24.82 -28.00 40.23
N VAL A 245 24.54 -27.01 41.07
CA VAL A 245 24.36 -27.20 42.52
C VAL A 245 23.21 -28.16 42.83
N VAL A 246 22.10 -28.10 42.08
CA VAL A 246 20.99 -29.05 42.23
C VAL A 246 21.41 -30.47 41.84
N VAL A 247 22.20 -30.62 40.78
CA VAL A 247 22.75 -31.93 40.34
C VAL A 247 23.73 -32.49 41.35
N ASP A 248 24.63 -31.68 41.92
CA ASP A 248 25.56 -32.10 42.96
C ASP A 248 24.83 -32.57 44.22
N LYS A 249 23.78 -31.85 44.63
CA LYS A 249 22.95 -32.27 45.78
C LYS A 249 22.14 -33.52 45.50
N LEU A 250 21.69 -33.71 44.26
CA LEU A 250 21.08 -34.96 43.84
C LEU A 250 22.08 -36.12 43.85
N ARG A 251 23.35 -35.88 43.48
CA ARG A 251 24.45 -36.86 43.51
C ARG A 251 24.84 -37.27 44.93
N GLU A 252 24.93 -36.32 45.87
CA GLU A 252 25.25 -36.61 47.28
C GLU A 252 24.22 -37.54 47.95
N HIS A 253 22.98 -37.54 47.44
CA HIS A 253 21.89 -38.39 47.94
C HIS A 253 21.63 -39.63 47.05
N ALA A 254 22.45 -39.85 46.02
CA ALA A 254 22.24 -40.88 45.00
C ALA A 254 22.80 -42.26 45.43
N ASN A 255 22.28 -42.85 46.51
CA ASN A 255 22.44 -44.28 46.80
C ASN A 255 21.31 -45.11 46.15
N GLY A 256 20.99 -44.82 44.88
CA GLY A 256 19.95 -45.52 44.11
C GLY A 256 18.50 -45.25 44.55
N THR A 257 18.28 -44.30 45.46
CA THR A 257 16.94 -43.96 45.99
C THR A 257 16.40 -42.69 45.34
N ARG A 258 15.15 -42.76 44.86
CA ARG A 258 14.42 -41.67 44.19
C ARG A 258 14.12 -40.51 45.14
N ILE A 259 14.62 -39.31 44.86
CA ILE A 259 14.49 -38.15 45.78
C ILE A 259 13.27 -37.31 45.42
N SER A 260 12.47 -36.90 46.40
CA SER A 260 11.28 -36.07 46.18
C SER A 260 11.65 -34.60 45.93
N ARG A 261 10.80 -33.85 45.21
CA ARG A 261 11.00 -32.41 44.95
C ARG A 261 11.32 -31.61 46.22
N GLN A 262 10.63 -31.91 47.32
CA GLN A 262 10.80 -31.19 48.58
C GLN A 262 12.16 -31.47 49.22
N ALA A 263 12.63 -32.72 49.18
CA ALA A 263 13.95 -33.09 49.70
C ALA A 263 15.10 -32.46 48.88
N VAL A 264 14.99 -32.42 47.54
CA VAL A 264 15.96 -31.72 46.67
C VAL A 264 16.01 -30.23 47.01
N ARG A 265 14.84 -29.63 47.19
CA ARG A 265 14.72 -28.22 47.54
C ARG A 265 15.35 -27.92 48.90
N ASP A 266 15.08 -28.73 49.91
CA ASP A 266 15.59 -28.52 51.26
C ASP A 266 17.11 -28.74 51.33
N ALA A 267 17.65 -29.72 50.59
CA ALA A 267 19.09 -29.96 50.48
C ALA A 267 19.83 -28.84 49.74
N ALA A 268 19.22 -28.27 48.69
CA ALA A 268 19.82 -27.18 47.90
C ALA A 268 19.64 -25.79 48.52
N ARG A 269 18.69 -25.61 49.46
CA ARG A 269 18.43 -24.32 50.14
C ARG A 269 19.65 -23.78 50.90
N GLY A 270 20.53 -24.66 51.39
CA GLY A 270 21.77 -24.26 52.06
C GLY A 270 22.81 -23.62 51.14
N ALA A 271 22.76 -23.91 49.83
CA ALA A 271 23.68 -23.40 48.82
C ALA A 271 23.05 -22.31 47.92
N ILE A 272 21.71 -22.33 47.77
CA ILE A 272 20.97 -21.35 46.97
C ILE A 272 19.98 -20.61 47.89
N GLY A 273 20.36 -19.41 48.32
CA GLY A 273 19.53 -18.56 49.19
C GLY A 273 18.30 -17.95 48.50
N ASP A 274 18.29 -17.86 47.17
CA ASP A 274 17.14 -17.37 46.40
C ASP A 274 16.14 -18.52 46.17
N THR A 275 15.08 -18.55 46.98
CA THR A 275 14.08 -19.61 46.94
C THR A 275 13.27 -19.64 45.65
N GLY A 276 13.16 -18.51 44.94
CA GLY A 276 12.47 -18.40 43.66
C GLY A 276 13.30 -18.96 42.50
N LEU A 277 14.60 -18.67 42.50
CA LEU A 277 15.56 -19.26 41.55
C LEU A 277 15.61 -20.78 41.68
N LEU A 278 15.67 -21.28 42.92
CA LEU A 278 15.71 -22.71 43.20
C LEU A 278 14.46 -23.44 42.69
N ASP A 279 13.28 -22.87 42.94
CA ASP A 279 12.02 -23.46 42.48
C ASP A 279 11.90 -23.50 40.96
N PHE A 280 12.38 -22.45 40.32
CA PHE A 280 12.39 -22.30 38.88
C PHE A 280 13.29 -23.35 38.24
N VAL A 281 14.53 -23.49 38.71
CA VAL A 281 15.48 -24.49 38.20
C VAL A 281 14.95 -25.91 38.42
N ILE A 282 14.46 -26.25 39.61
CA ILE A 282 13.88 -27.58 39.89
C ILE A 282 12.64 -27.86 39.01
N LYS A 283 11.88 -26.82 38.63
CA LYS A 283 10.75 -26.95 37.71
C LYS A 283 11.19 -27.15 36.25
N SER A 284 12.33 -26.62 35.85
CA SER A 284 12.84 -26.69 34.48
C SER A 284 13.70 -27.92 34.20
N LEU A 285 14.22 -28.60 35.22
CA LEU A 285 15.00 -29.84 35.08
C LEU A 285 14.08 -31.05 34.82
N ASN A 286 13.84 -31.38 33.56
CA ASN A 286 13.16 -32.61 33.14
C ASN A 286 13.66 -33.10 31.79
N ASP A 287 14.24 -34.29 31.76
CA ASP A 287 14.86 -34.87 30.56
C ASP A 287 15.95 -33.93 29.99
N THR A 288 16.63 -33.25 30.90
CA THR A 288 17.65 -32.23 30.61
C THR A 288 19.04 -32.71 31.00
N VAL A 289 20.02 -32.44 30.14
CA VAL A 289 21.45 -32.70 30.38
C VAL A 289 22.07 -31.49 31.07
N VAL A 290 22.68 -31.69 32.24
CA VAL A 290 23.45 -30.67 32.99
C VAL A 290 24.84 -31.25 33.24
N GLY A 291 25.87 -30.68 32.62
CA GLY A 291 27.20 -31.30 32.55
C GLY A 291 27.13 -32.70 31.94
N ASN A 292 27.67 -33.70 32.64
CA ASN A 292 27.65 -35.11 32.21
C ASN A 292 26.46 -35.91 32.77
N HIS A 293 25.38 -35.24 33.23
CA HIS A 293 24.24 -35.89 33.88
C HIS A 293 22.93 -35.60 33.20
N ILE A 294 22.11 -36.64 33.03
CA ILE A 294 20.71 -36.49 32.66
C ILE A 294 19.87 -36.45 33.94
N VAL A 295 19.13 -35.37 34.13
CA VAL A 295 18.15 -35.24 35.21
C VAL A 295 16.76 -35.59 34.69
N ARG A 296 16.13 -36.64 35.22
CA ARG A 296 14.76 -37.02 34.88
C ARG A 296 13.81 -36.89 36.06
N ARG A 297 12.58 -36.46 35.80
CA ARG A 297 11.49 -36.50 36.79
C ARG A 297 10.54 -37.62 36.42
N VAL A 298 10.49 -38.63 37.27
CA VAL A 298 9.65 -39.79 37.02
C VAL A 298 8.56 -39.86 38.10
N PRO A 299 7.28 -39.97 37.74
CA PRO A 299 6.21 -40.16 38.71
C PRO A 299 6.35 -41.53 39.38
N ASP A 300 6.15 -41.57 40.70
CA ASP A 300 6.03 -42.82 41.43
C ASP A 300 4.70 -43.50 41.04
N PRO A 301 4.73 -44.78 40.61
CA PRO A 301 3.54 -45.50 40.18
C PRO A 301 2.46 -45.67 41.26
N LYS A 302 2.78 -45.53 42.57
CA LYS A 302 1.82 -45.75 43.66
C LYS A 302 1.07 -44.49 44.11
N ASN A 303 1.75 -43.34 44.16
CA ASN A 303 1.17 -42.09 44.69
C ASN A 303 1.23 -40.91 43.70
N ARG A 304 1.76 -41.14 42.48
CA ARG A 304 1.94 -40.15 41.40
C ARG A 304 2.79 -38.92 41.77
N VAL A 305 3.53 -38.97 42.89
CA VAL A 305 4.47 -37.91 43.28
C VAL A 305 5.71 -37.99 42.38
N LEU A 306 6.21 -36.84 41.91
CA LEU A 306 7.38 -36.78 41.02
C LEU A 306 8.68 -36.92 41.82
N HIS A 307 9.52 -37.87 41.43
CA HIS A 307 10.86 -38.06 41.98
C HIS A 307 11.94 -37.77 40.94
N PHE A 308 13.06 -37.23 41.40
CA PHE A 308 14.25 -36.98 40.58
C PHE A 308 15.14 -38.22 40.54
N SER A 309 15.65 -38.55 39.35
CA SER A 309 16.66 -39.58 39.11
C SER A 309 17.78 -39.02 38.22
N LEU A 310 19.02 -39.40 38.51
CA LEU A 310 20.21 -39.05 37.75
C LEU A 310 20.71 -40.25 36.95
N GLU A 311 21.10 -40.02 35.70
CA GLU A 311 21.82 -40.96 34.85
C GLU A 311 23.09 -40.30 34.30
N GLU A 312 24.20 -41.05 34.18
CA GLU A 312 25.44 -40.55 33.58
C GLU A 312 25.35 -40.55 32.04
N PHE A 313 25.80 -39.46 31.43
CA PHE A 313 25.87 -39.27 29.98
C PHE A 313 27.30 -39.55 29.49
N ALA A 314 27.46 -40.52 28.59
CA ALA A 314 28.73 -40.82 27.90
C ALA A 314 28.67 -40.30 26.46
N GLU A 315 29.62 -39.44 26.07
CA GLU A 315 29.75 -38.95 24.69
C GLU A 315 30.31 -40.05 23.76
N PRO A 316 29.85 -40.15 22.50
CA PRO A 316 30.46 -41.06 21.52
C PRO A 316 31.80 -40.49 21.01
N GLU A 317 32.84 -41.35 20.92
CA GLU A 317 34.20 -40.98 20.48
C GLU A 317 34.28 -40.54 19.01
N PRO A 318 35.24 -39.66 18.64
CA PRO A 318 35.44 -39.19 17.26
C PRO A 318 36.42 -40.07 16.45
N GLU A 319 36.08 -40.39 15.20
CA GLU A 319 36.94 -41.10 14.24
C GLU A 319 38.00 -40.17 13.59
N PRO A 320 39.14 -40.72 13.09
CA PRO A 320 40.38 -39.97 12.86
C PRO A 320 40.44 -39.19 11.53
N GLN A 321 41.23 -38.12 11.55
CA GLN A 321 41.49 -37.15 10.48
C GLN A 321 42.62 -37.59 9.52
N LEU A 322 42.46 -37.34 8.22
CA LEU A 322 43.55 -37.25 7.21
C LEU A 322 43.16 -36.22 6.12
N GLU A 323 44.04 -35.26 5.86
CA GLU A 323 44.10 -34.35 4.69
C GLU A 323 45.43 -34.61 3.93
N PRO A 324 45.74 -33.97 2.78
CA PRO A 324 44.96 -33.63 1.58
C PRO A 324 45.67 -34.11 0.28
N ASP A 325 44.99 -34.16 -0.88
CA ASP A 325 45.56 -33.70 -2.18
C ASP A 325 44.61 -33.90 -3.38
N LEU A 326 44.46 -32.78 -4.11
CA LEU A 326 44.30 -32.57 -5.57
C LEU A 326 43.14 -33.24 -6.34
N GLU A 327 42.34 -32.36 -6.96
CA GLU A 327 41.26 -32.63 -7.92
C GLU A 327 41.66 -33.56 -9.08
N PRO A 328 40.71 -34.31 -9.63
CA PRO A 328 40.11 -33.81 -10.87
C PRO A 328 38.58 -33.93 -10.87
N GLU A 329 37.94 -32.94 -11.50
CA GLU A 329 36.52 -32.98 -11.90
C GLU A 329 36.14 -34.30 -12.57
N PRO A 330 34.94 -34.82 -12.24
CA PRO A 330 34.15 -35.51 -13.25
C PRO A 330 32.68 -35.07 -13.22
N LEU A 331 32.27 -34.51 -14.37
CA LEU A 331 31.18 -35.00 -15.21
C LEU A 331 29.85 -35.32 -14.51
N GLU A 332 28.85 -34.52 -14.91
CA GLU A 332 27.43 -34.71 -14.73
C GLU A 332 27.01 -36.18 -14.75
N LEU A 333 26.55 -36.68 -13.60
CA LEU A 333 25.69 -37.86 -13.55
C LEU A 333 24.49 -37.58 -12.65
N ASP A 334 23.34 -37.56 -13.31
CA ASP A 334 21.99 -37.44 -12.78
C ASP A 334 21.81 -38.34 -11.55
N SER A 335 21.80 -37.75 -10.36
CA SER A 335 21.41 -38.43 -9.12
C SER A 335 20.06 -37.90 -8.70
N GLU A 336 19.07 -38.78 -8.85
CA GLU A 336 17.70 -38.65 -8.39
C GLU A 336 17.65 -38.00 -7.00
N ARG A 337 17.26 -36.71 -6.99
CA ARG A 337 16.95 -36.00 -5.75
C ARG A 337 15.71 -36.65 -5.16
N THR A 338 15.88 -37.31 -4.03
CA THR A 338 14.79 -37.47 -3.07
C THR A 338 14.09 -36.10 -2.89
N PRO A 339 12.75 -36.01 -3.01
CA PRO A 339 12.08 -34.73 -2.89
C PRO A 339 12.29 -34.25 -1.45
N HIS A 340 13.07 -33.18 -1.26
CA HIS A 340 13.01 -32.41 -0.03
C HIS A 340 11.54 -32.12 0.25
N ALA A 341 11.03 -32.58 1.39
CA ALA A 341 9.68 -32.28 1.84
C ALA A 341 9.48 -30.76 1.71
N VAL A 342 8.57 -30.34 0.83
CA VAL A 342 8.40 -28.92 0.52
C VAL A 342 7.87 -28.25 1.78
N ARG A 343 8.74 -27.48 2.44
CA ARG A 343 8.39 -26.71 3.63
C ARG A 343 7.31 -25.68 3.26
N TRP A 344 6.22 -25.64 4.02
CA TRP A 344 5.18 -24.62 3.86
C TRP A 344 5.79 -23.22 4.07
N PRO A 345 5.66 -22.27 3.11
CA PRO A 345 6.19 -20.92 3.25
C PRO A 345 5.55 -20.17 4.43
N SER A 346 6.35 -19.43 5.21
CA SER A 346 5.80 -18.49 6.20
C SER A 346 5.24 -17.23 5.53
N THR A 347 4.44 -16.43 6.24
CA THR A 347 3.95 -15.13 5.73
C THR A 347 5.10 -14.21 5.28
N SER A 348 6.22 -14.19 6.02
CA SER A 348 7.39 -13.38 5.65
C SER A 348 8.09 -13.91 4.39
N ASP A 349 8.06 -15.23 4.17
CA ASP A 349 8.60 -15.85 2.96
C ASP A 349 7.76 -15.48 1.74
N VAL A 350 6.43 -15.57 1.86
CA VAL A 350 5.49 -15.14 0.82
C VAL A 350 5.69 -13.67 0.48
N GLU A 351 5.88 -12.79 1.47
CA GLU A 351 6.12 -11.36 1.24
C GLU A 351 7.48 -11.07 0.58
N ARG A 352 8.52 -11.83 0.93
CA ARG A 352 9.83 -11.76 0.26
C ARG A 352 9.75 -12.23 -1.18
N ASP A 353 9.06 -13.34 -1.42
CA ASP A 353 8.89 -13.96 -2.73
C ASP A 353 8.02 -13.09 -3.64
N LEU A 354 6.94 -12.50 -3.13
CA LEU A 354 6.09 -11.51 -3.82
C LEU A 354 6.90 -10.31 -4.30
N ARG A 355 7.71 -9.71 -3.42
CA ARG A 355 8.60 -8.59 -3.77
C ARG A 355 9.59 -8.97 -4.87
N ALA A 356 10.16 -10.18 -4.80
CA ALA A 356 11.11 -10.65 -5.79
C ALA A 356 10.46 -10.83 -7.17
N VAL A 357 9.24 -11.37 -7.22
CA VAL A 357 8.49 -11.55 -8.47
C VAL A 357 8.09 -10.19 -9.06
N CYS A 358 7.54 -9.28 -8.25
CA CYS A 358 7.18 -7.94 -8.71
C CYS A 358 8.39 -7.19 -9.29
N ARG A 359 9.54 -7.25 -8.61
CA ARG A 359 10.79 -6.64 -9.12
C ARG A 359 11.22 -7.25 -10.45
N ALA A 360 11.26 -8.58 -10.54
CA ALA A 360 11.67 -9.25 -11.78
C ALA A 360 10.70 -8.98 -12.94
N MET A 361 9.41 -8.82 -12.65
CA MET A 361 8.39 -8.43 -13.63
C MET A 361 8.65 -7.02 -14.17
N VAL A 362 8.92 -6.05 -13.29
CA VAL A 362 9.29 -4.67 -13.69
C VAL A 362 10.55 -4.68 -14.55
N GLU A 363 11.57 -5.45 -14.17
CA GLU A 363 12.81 -5.56 -14.96
C GLU A 363 12.58 -6.22 -16.34
N ALA A 364 11.69 -7.19 -16.45
CA ALA A 364 11.42 -7.91 -17.69
C ALA A 364 10.57 -7.11 -18.71
N ARG A 365 9.78 -6.14 -18.22
CA ARG A 365 8.85 -5.31 -19.01
C ARG A 365 8.78 -3.90 -18.43
N SER A 366 9.93 -3.20 -18.44
CA SER A 366 10.07 -1.88 -17.82
C SER A 366 9.12 -0.83 -18.40
N GLU A 367 8.94 -0.79 -19.73
CA GLU A 367 8.04 0.15 -20.39
C GLU A 367 6.57 -0.04 -19.98
N ALA A 368 6.09 -1.29 -19.96
CA ALA A 368 4.73 -1.61 -19.55
C ALA A 368 4.52 -1.33 -18.05
N ALA A 369 5.51 -1.66 -17.21
CA ALA A 369 5.48 -1.34 -15.79
C ALA A 369 5.43 0.19 -15.57
N GLN A 370 6.23 0.95 -16.30
CA GLN A 370 6.25 2.40 -16.19
C GLN A 370 4.92 3.02 -16.63
N ALA A 371 4.33 2.56 -17.73
CA ALA A 371 3.01 3.02 -18.17
C ALA A 371 1.92 2.81 -17.11
N VAL A 372 1.97 1.70 -16.36
CA VAL A 372 1.07 1.44 -15.22
C VAL A 372 1.37 2.36 -14.04
N LEU A 373 2.65 2.62 -13.74
CA LEU A 373 3.09 3.48 -12.65
C LEU A 373 2.75 4.96 -12.89
N ASP A 374 2.80 5.41 -14.14
CA ASP A 374 2.42 6.77 -14.56
C ASP A 374 0.90 7.02 -14.48
N CYS A 375 0.08 5.97 -14.42
CA CYS A 375 -1.35 6.05 -14.16
C CYS A 375 -1.63 6.19 -12.65
N LYS A 376 -1.44 7.40 -12.14
CA LYS A 376 -1.58 7.71 -10.71
C LYS A 376 -2.82 8.51 -10.33
N HIS A 377 -3.51 9.14 -11.28
CA HIS A 377 -4.67 10.00 -11.00
C HIS A 377 -5.99 9.25 -11.16
N TRP A 378 -6.71 9.13 -10.06
CA TRP A 378 -8.01 8.46 -10.01
C TRP A 378 -9.07 9.44 -9.54
N VAL A 379 -10.28 9.33 -10.09
CA VAL A 379 -11.43 10.14 -9.71
C VAL A 379 -12.64 9.25 -9.55
N LYS A 380 -13.41 9.48 -8.49
CA LYS A 380 -14.77 8.95 -8.35
C LYS A 380 -15.77 10.08 -8.56
N TRP A 381 -16.77 9.80 -9.39
CA TRP A 381 -17.91 10.67 -9.63
C TRP A 381 -19.12 10.11 -8.91
N TRP A 382 -19.81 10.92 -8.11
CA TRP A 382 -21.07 10.53 -7.48
C TRP A 382 -22.28 10.92 -8.31
N GLY A 383 -22.11 11.87 -9.25
CA GLY A 383 -23.12 12.34 -10.19
C GLY A 383 -24.23 13.16 -9.54
N LEU A 384 -25.07 13.73 -10.40
CA LEU A 384 -26.38 14.26 -10.03
C LEU A 384 -27.37 13.10 -10.00
N ARG A 385 -28.11 12.96 -8.91
CA ARG A 385 -29.24 12.03 -8.81
C ARG A 385 -30.51 12.84 -8.65
N ASP A 386 -31.50 12.51 -9.46
CA ASP A 386 -32.85 13.00 -9.25
C ASP A 386 -33.45 12.16 -8.12
N GLU A 387 -33.68 12.81 -6.99
CA GLU A 387 -34.27 12.17 -5.82
C GLU A 387 -35.79 12.40 -5.87
N SER A 388 -36.57 11.47 -5.32
CA SER A 388 -38.02 11.68 -5.17
C SER A 388 -38.30 12.59 -3.98
N ASP A 389 -37.84 13.84 -4.04
CA ASP A 389 -37.93 14.83 -2.96
C ASP A 389 -38.61 16.15 -3.36
N ASP A 390 -39.38 16.16 -4.45
CA ASP A 390 -40.10 17.34 -4.94
C ASP A 390 -39.19 18.58 -5.12
N GLN A 391 -37.93 18.34 -5.52
CA GLN A 391 -36.94 19.37 -5.87
C GLN A 391 -36.40 19.16 -7.27
N LEU A 392 -36.12 20.27 -7.94
CA LEU A 392 -35.43 20.34 -9.22
C LEU A 392 -33.97 20.62 -9.02
N ARG A 393 -33.12 19.99 -9.82
CA ARG A 393 -31.67 20.16 -9.75
C ARG A 393 -31.18 20.59 -11.12
N PHE A 394 -30.62 21.78 -11.23
CA PHE A 394 -30.08 22.31 -12.47
C PHE A 394 -28.56 22.40 -12.40
N LEU A 395 -27.88 22.18 -13.54
CA LEU A 395 -26.47 22.57 -13.70
C LEU A 395 -26.40 24.01 -14.19
N VAL A 396 -25.92 24.89 -13.35
CA VAL A 396 -25.87 26.32 -13.61
C VAL A 396 -24.47 26.71 -14.06
N GLU A 397 -24.34 27.15 -15.30
CA GLU A 397 -23.08 27.55 -15.92
C GLU A 397 -23.03 29.05 -16.14
N TRP A 398 -22.03 29.73 -15.58
CA TRP A 398 -21.81 31.13 -15.89
C TRP A 398 -21.41 31.32 -17.36
N ARG A 399 -22.08 32.26 -18.03
CA ARG A 399 -21.81 32.68 -19.41
C ARG A 399 -21.09 34.02 -19.39
N PRO A 400 -19.75 34.04 -19.59
CA PRO A 400 -18.98 35.26 -19.56
C PRO A 400 -19.32 36.18 -20.74
N GLN A 401 -19.23 37.48 -20.52
CA GLN A 401 -19.27 38.48 -21.57
C GLN A 401 -18.07 38.33 -22.51
N LEU A 402 -18.15 38.86 -23.74
CA LEU A 402 -17.09 38.71 -24.75
C LEU A 402 -15.70 39.13 -24.22
N ARG A 403 -15.64 40.22 -23.45
CA ARG A 403 -14.39 40.69 -22.84
C ARG A 403 -13.86 39.70 -21.80
N GLU A 404 -14.73 39.23 -20.90
CA GLU A 404 -14.36 38.25 -19.86
C GLU A 404 -13.90 36.94 -20.49
N ALA A 405 -14.59 36.46 -21.53
CA ALA A 405 -14.26 35.26 -22.26
C ALA A 405 -12.86 35.31 -22.90
N THR A 406 -12.40 36.49 -23.34
CA THR A 406 -11.04 36.64 -23.89
C THR A 406 -9.92 36.53 -22.85
N GLU A 407 -10.23 36.78 -21.57
CA GLU A 407 -9.26 36.67 -20.47
C GLU A 407 -9.24 35.27 -19.83
N LEU A 408 -10.26 34.44 -20.10
CA LEU A 408 -10.36 33.07 -19.64
C LEU A 408 -9.63 32.13 -20.61
N THR A 409 -8.37 31.82 -20.30
CA THR A 409 -7.54 30.93 -21.12
C THR A 409 -7.66 29.45 -20.76
N ARG A 410 -8.23 29.13 -19.59
CA ARG A 410 -8.42 27.75 -19.11
C ARG A 410 -9.81 27.23 -19.52
N PRO A 411 -9.97 25.90 -19.66
CA PRO A 411 -11.29 25.30 -19.86
C PRO A 411 -12.27 25.72 -18.76
N MET A 412 -13.50 26.05 -19.16
CA MET A 412 -14.56 26.37 -18.22
C MET A 412 -14.81 25.17 -17.30
N PRO A 413 -14.86 25.37 -15.96
CA PRO A 413 -15.17 24.28 -15.06
C PRO A 413 -16.65 23.89 -15.16
N PRO A 414 -17.02 22.70 -14.64
CA PRO A 414 -18.40 22.24 -14.67
C PRO A 414 -19.35 23.20 -13.92
N GLY A 415 -20.57 23.38 -14.43
CA GLY A 415 -21.60 24.19 -13.79
C GLY A 415 -21.94 23.75 -12.36
N ASP A 416 -22.47 24.66 -11.55
CA ASP A 416 -22.87 24.40 -10.16
C ASP A 416 -24.23 23.73 -10.06
N ILE A 417 -24.44 22.96 -9.00
CA ILE A 417 -25.73 22.32 -8.76
C ILE A 417 -26.59 23.30 -7.98
N VAL A 418 -27.65 23.79 -8.61
CA VAL A 418 -28.66 24.64 -7.98
C VAL A 418 -29.93 23.83 -7.78
N VAL A 419 -30.46 23.87 -6.56
CA VAL A 419 -31.64 23.10 -6.17
C VAL A 419 -32.77 24.07 -5.88
N VAL A 420 -33.91 23.89 -6.55
CA VAL A 420 -35.11 24.73 -6.37
C VAL A 420 -36.37 23.87 -6.22
N PRO A 421 -37.43 24.35 -5.57
CA PRO A 421 -38.70 23.63 -5.50
C PRO A 421 -39.32 23.34 -6.88
N LEU A 422 -40.14 22.28 -7.00
CA LEU A 422 -40.87 21.95 -8.25
C LEU A 422 -41.68 23.11 -8.85
N HIS A 423 -42.15 24.02 -8.00
CA HIS A 423 -42.98 25.17 -8.37
C HIS A 423 -42.17 26.47 -8.47
N ALA A 424 -40.84 26.40 -8.51
CA ALA A 424 -40.01 27.58 -8.65
C ALA A 424 -40.26 28.27 -9.99
N SER A 425 -40.33 29.60 -9.94
CA SER A 425 -40.36 30.49 -11.10
C SER A 425 -38.95 30.65 -11.69
N ILE A 426 -38.88 31.15 -12.93
CA ILE A 426 -37.60 31.50 -13.58
C ILE A 426 -36.83 32.54 -12.75
N GLY A 427 -37.55 33.49 -12.13
CA GLY A 427 -36.95 34.52 -11.28
C GLY A 427 -36.32 33.94 -10.01
N GLU A 428 -36.97 32.97 -9.38
CA GLU A 428 -36.39 32.26 -8.22
C GLU A 428 -35.16 31.44 -8.63
N LEU A 429 -35.19 30.76 -9.77
CA LEU A 429 -34.01 30.07 -10.31
C LEU A 429 -32.84 31.02 -10.59
N LEU A 430 -33.11 32.22 -11.13
CA LEU A 430 -32.10 33.25 -11.37
C LEU A 430 -31.47 33.74 -10.07
N ILE A 431 -32.28 34.00 -9.04
CA ILE A 431 -31.81 34.43 -7.71
C ILE A 431 -30.97 33.33 -7.05
N GLU A 432 -31.44 32.08 -7.07
CA GLU A 432 -30.69 30.96 -6.49
C GLU A 432 -29.39 30.67 -7.25
N ALA A 433 -29.38 30.87 -8.56
CA ALA A 433 -28.15 30.79 -9.36
C ALA A 433 -27.15 31.90 -9.01
N GLU A 434 -27.61 33.14 -8.83
CA GLU A 434 -26.77 34.25 -8.35
C GLU A 434 -26.17 33.93 -6.99
N HIS A 435 -26.99 33.53 -6.02
CA HIS A 435 -26.56 33.18 -4.68
C HIS A 435 -25.56 32.02 -4.70
N ALA A 436 -25.80 30.97 -5.48
CA ALA A 436 -24.89 29.84 -5.59
C ALA A 436 -23.49 30.27 -6.05
N LEU A 437 -23.38 31.10 -7.09
CA LEU A 437 -22.09 31.62 -7.57
C LEU A 437 -21.43 32.54 -6.53
N GLN A 438 -22.20 33.51 -6.00
CA GLN A 438 -21.71 34.46 -5.00
C GLN A 438 -21.22 33.76 -3.74
N GLU A 439 -21.95 32.80 -3.18
CA GLU A 439 -21.60 32.13 -1.93
C GLU A 439 -20.47 31.12 -2.09
N THR A 440 -20.38 30.49 -3.27
CA THR A 440 -19.42 29.42 -3.50
C THR A 440 -18.03 29.95 -3.82
N TYR A 441 -17.91 31.02 -4.61
CA TYR A 441 -16.64 31.40 -5.23
C TYR A 441 -16.13 32.80 -4.87
N CYS A 442 -14.82 32.92 -4.69
CA CYS A 442 -14.18 34.21 -4.42
C CYS A 442 -14.32 35.20 -5.59
N PHE A 443 -14.36 34.67 -6.81
CA PHE A 443 -14.40 35.42 -8.07
C PHE A 443 -15.77 36.08 -8.37
N PHE A 444 -16.85 35.61 -7.73
CA PHE A 444 -18.22 36.07 -7.99
C PHE A 444 -18.82 36.89 -6.83
N VAL A 445 -18.01 37.46 -5.94
CA VAL A 445 -18.52 38.19 -4.74
C VAL A 445 -19.50 39.31 -5.09
N GLY A 446 -19.27 40.02 -6.20
CA GLY A 446 -20.13 41.11 -6.68
C GLY A 446 -20.99 40.75 -7.88
N PHE A 447 -21.12 39.47 -8.21
CA PHE A 447 -21.81 39.01 -9.41
C PHE A 447 -23.31 39.23 -9.32
N GLN A 448 -23.91 39.86 -10.33
CA GLN A 448 -25.36 40.07 -10.43
C GLN A 448 -25.87 39.36 -11.67
N ALA A 449 -26.84 38.47 -11.49
CA ALA A 449 -27.42 37.69 -12.57
C ALA A 449 -28.53 38.49 -13.26
N GLU A 450 -28.52 38.53 -14.59
CA GLU A 450 -29.44 39.33 -15.40
C GLU A 450 -30.45 38.47 -16.14
N SER A 451 -30.01 37.33 -16.69
CA SER A 451 -30.86 36.47 -17.49
C SER A 451 -30.34 35.03 -17.56
N LEU A 452 -31.25 34.09 -17.80
CA LEU A 452 -30.95 32.68 -18.01
C LEU A 452 -31.05 32.31 -19.49
N ASP A 453 -30.20 31.38 -19.95
CA ASP A 453 -30.35 30.67 -21.21
C ASP A 453 -30.57 29.16 -20.98
N GLY A 454 -31.01 28.44 -22.02
CA GLY A 454 -31.33 27.01 -21.91
C GLY A 454 -32.75 26.69 -21.42
N ILE A 455 -33.59 27.71 -21.25
CA ILE A 455 -35.03 27.56 -20.91
C ILE A 455 -35.86 27.82 -22.19
N ALA A 456 -36.65 26.84 -22.62
CA ALA A 456 -37.38 26.91 -23.89
C ALA A 456 -38.74 27.62 -23.76
N GLY A 457 -38.95 28.78 -24.37
CA GLY A 457 -40.27 29.44 -24.56
C GLY A 457 -40.50 30.70 -23.71
N GLU A 458 -41.66 31.34 -23.91
CA GLU A 458 -42.02 32.63 -23.27
C GLU A 458 -43.27 32.44 -22.39
N ASN A 459 -43.14 32.70 -21.08
CA ASN A 459 -44.13 32.51 -19.98
C ASN A 459 -44.19 31.11 -19.36
N TRP A 460 -43.23 30.80 -18.49
CA TRP A 460 -43.26 29.60 -17.65
C TRP A 460 -43.31 29.98 -16.18
N ASP A 461 -44.44 29.64 -15.56
CA ASP A 461 -44.66 29.70 -14.13
C ASP A 461 -45.46 28.45 -13.73
N PRO A 462 -44.83 27.40 -13.16
CA PRO A 462 -43.40 27.23 -12.82
C PRO A 462 -42.48 26.77 -13.98
N VAL A 463 -41.16 26.77 -13.75
CA VAL A 463 -40.09 26.38 -14.71
C VAL A 463 -40.35 25.02 -15.38
N MET A 464 -40.93 24.06 -14.64
CA MET A 464 -41.23 22.70 -15.11
C MET A 464 -42.41 22.62 -16.09
N LEU A 465 -43.19 23.68 -16.31
CA LEU A 465 -44.33 23.66 -17.23
C LEU A 465 -43.90 23.77 -18.71
N GLY A 466 -42.68 23.38 -19.07
CA GLY A 466 -42.20 23.33 -20.45
C GLY A 466 -40.92 24.11 -20.72
N GLY A 467 -40.34 24.76 -19.70
CA GLY A 467 -39.12 25.56 -19.83
C GLY A 467 -37.83 24.75 -19.71
N ALA A 468 -37.68 23.92 -18.67
CA ALA A 468 -36.51 23.07 -18.43
C ALA A 468 -36.86 21.90 -17.49
N GLU A 469 -36.13 20.79 -17.60
CA GLU A 469 -36.28 19.58 -16.77
C GLU A 469 -35.17 19.48 -15.71
N SER A 470 -35.42 18.74 -14.62
CA SER A 470 -34.38 18.41 -13.63
C SER A 470 -33.23 17.69 -14.32
N GLY A 471 -32.01 18.17 -14.12
CA GLY A 471 -30.79 17.71 -14.78
C GLY A 471 -30.33 18.58 -15.94
N ASP A 472 -31.15 19.54 -16.40
CA ASP A 472 -30.77 20.43 -17.50
C ASP A 472 -29.64 21.39 -17.11
N THR A 473 -28.89 21.81 -18.13
CA THR A 473 -27.85 22.82 -18.02
C THR A 473 -28.40 24.18 -18.38
N ILE A 474 -28.36 25.11 -17.43
CA ILE A 474 -28.89 26.47 -17.52
C ILE A 474 -27.71 27.43 -17.53
N GLY A 475 -27.58 28.25 -18.58
CA GLY A 475 -26.56 29.29 -18.61
C GLY A 475 -27.04 30.55 -17.89
N VAL A 476 -26.15 31.19 -17.13
CA VAL A 476 -26.43 32.44 -16.41
C VAL A 476 -25.59 33.55 -17.00
N HIS A 477 -26.25 34.60 -17.47
CA HIS A 477 -25.62 35.84 -17.89
C HIS A 477 -25.71 36.86 -16.77
N GLY A 478 -24.69 37.71 -16.65
CA GLY A 478 -24.63 38.72 -15.62
C GLY A 478 -23.37 39.58 -15.73
N HIS A 479 -23.14 40.39 -14.70
CA HIS A 479 -21.95 41.23 -14.58
C HIS A 479 -21.41 41.21 -13.15
N GLY A 480 -20.19 41.72 -12.93
CA GLY A 480 -19.60 41.82 -11.58
C GLY A 480 -18.70 40.64 -11.18
N ALA A 481 -18.29 39.81 -12.13
CA ALA A 481 -17.19 38.87 -11.94
C ALA A 481 -15.86 39.62 -11.83
N ASP A 482 -15.07 39.35 -10.78
CA ASP A 482 -13.83 40.07 -10.48
C ASP A 482 -12.64 39.56 -11.32
N MET A 483 -12.53 40.02 -12.57
CA MET A 483 -11.49 39.57 -13.51
C MET A 483 -10.05 39.88 -13.05
N GLU A 484 -9.88 40.82 -12.13
CA GLU A 484 -8.57 41.29 -11.65
C GLU A 484 -8.04 40.46 -10.47
N THR A 485 -8.87 39.61 -9.86
CA THR A 485 -8.47 38.84 -8.68
C THR A 485 -7.42 37.76 -8.96
N GLY A 486 -6.49 37.60 -8.02
CA GLY A 486 -5.56 36.47 -7.94
C GLY A 486 -6.23 35.12 -7.68
N LEU A 487 -7.51 35.12 -7.30
CA LEU A 487 -8.26 33.95 -6.83
C LEU A 487 -9.31 33.46 -7.83
N ARG A 488 -9.01 33.54 -9.14
CA ARG A 488 -9.93 33.04 -10.18
C ARG A 488 -10.00 31.52 -10.16
N CYS A 489 -8.87 30.84 -10.37
CA CYS A 489 -8.80 29.38 -10.45
C CYS A 489 -7.96 28.78 -9.32
N GLN A 490 -8.25 27.53 -8.92
CA GLN A 490 -7.54 26.84 -7.83
C GLN A 490 -6.04 26.69 -8.06
N GLY A 491 -5.62 26.56 -9.33
CA GLY A 491 -4.21 26.53 -9.73
C GLY A 491 -3.52 27.90 -9.72
N GLY A 492 -4.16 28.94 -9.18
CA GLY A 492 -3.63 30.31 -9.17
C GLY A 492 -3.81 31.04 -10.50
N THR A 493 -3.42 32.32 -10.52
CA THR A 493 -3.45 33.21 -11.69
C THR A 493 -2.24 33.09 -12.59
N ASP A 494 -1.20 32.39 -12.16
CA ASP A 494 0.00 32.22 -12.97
C ASP A 494 -0.38 31.46 -14.24
N ALA A 495 -0.27 32.15 -15.38
CA ALA A 495 -0.44 31.58 -16.70
C ALA A 495 0.83 30.81 -17.06
N TRP A 496 1.14 29.77 -16.29
CA TRP A 496 2.15 28.80 -16.70
C TRP A 496 1.58 28.04 -17.89
N ASP A 497 2.07 28.40 -19.07
CA ASP A 497 1.72 27.72 -20.31
C ASP A 497 2.44 26.37 -20.32
N VAL A 498 1.71 25.28 -20.14
CA VAL A 498 2.24 23.93 -20.20
C VAL A 498 1.94 23.40 -21.60
N GLN A 499 2.99 23.07 -22.35
CA GLN A 499 2.83 22.45 -23.66
C GLN A 499 3.87 21.35 -23.82
N CYS A 500 3.60 20.22 -23.16
CA CYS A 500 4.52 19.10 -23.19
C CYS A 500 4.28 18.22 -24.43
N VAL A 501 5.32 17.55 -24.91
CA VAL A 501 5.23 16.62 -26.06
C VAL A 501 4.38 15.38 -25.77
N CYS A 502 4.10 15.11 -24.50
CA CYS A 502 3.11 14.13 -24.08
C CYS A 502 1.66 14.66 -24.13
N GLY A 503 1.42 15.88 -24.63
CA GLY A 503 0.07 16.46 -24.68
C GLY A 503 -0.48 16.93 -23.33
N ALA A 504 0.34 16.98 -22.27
CA ALA A 504 -0.03 17.71 -21.06
C ALA A 504 -0.17 19.21 -21.38
N GLN A 505 -1.27 19.79 -20.90
CA GLN A 505 -1.64 21.21 -21.05
C GLN A 505 -1.78 21.92 -19.71
N ASP A 506 -1.51 21.19 -18.62
CA ASP A 506 -1.70 21.60 -17.24
C ASP A 506 -0.67 20.89 -16.35
N ASP A 507 -0.48 21.41 -15.15
CA ASP A 507 0.34 20.77 -14.11
C ASP A 507 -0.38 19.52 -13.57
N ASP A 508 0.10 18.35 -13.95
CA ASP A 508 -0.35 17.03 -13.49
C ASP A 508 0.39 16.56 -12.22
N GLY A 509 1.18 17.44 -11.59
CA GLY A 509 1.98 17.13 -10.41
C GLY A 509 3.23 16.30 -10.70
N GLU A 510 3.61 16.19 -11.97
CA GLU A 510 4.93 15.70 -12.37
C GLU A 510 5.97 16.81 -12.37
N ARG A 511 7.25 16.44 -12.31
CA ARG A 511 8.33 17.44 -12.31
C ARG A 511 8.40 18.16 -13.66
N MET A 512 8.38 19.49 -13.63
CA MET A 512 8.43 20.33 -14.83
C MET A 512 9.64 21.28 -14.85
N VAL A 513 9.95 21.77 -16.05
CA VAL A 513 10.95 22.80 -16.33
C VAL A 513 10.39 23.78 -17.37
N ALA A 514 10.61 25.08 -17.17
CA ALA A 514 10.25 26.12 -18.13
C ALA A 514 11.40 26.34 -19.13
N CYS A 515 11.06 26.48 -20.42
CA CYS A 515 12.00 26.90 -21.46
C CYS A 515 12.44 28.35 -21.25
N ASP A 516 13.74 28.63 -21.18
CA ASP A 516 14.25 30.00 -20.96
C ASP A 516 13.98 30.96 -22.12
N ALA A 517 13.61 30.44 -23.30
CA ALA A 517 13.31 31.28 -24.48
C ALA A 517 11.82 31.59 -24.66
N CYS A 518 10.92 30.63 -24.43
CA CYS A 518 9.48 30.82 -24.62
C CYS A 518 8.65 30.77 -23.33
N ASN A 519 9.27 30.49 -22.18
CA ASN A 519 8.63 30.31 -20.86
C ASN A 519 7.56 29.21 -20.80
N VAL A 520 7.47 28.37 -21.83
CA VAL A 520 6.57 27.20 -21.86
C VAL A 520 7.15 26.08 -20.99
N TRP A 521 6.30 25.46 -20.18
CA TRP A 521 6.63 24.38 -19.26
C TRP A 521 6.51 23.02 -19.92
N HIS A 522 7.48 22.15 -19.61
CA HIS A 522 7.54 20.77 -20.09
C HIS A 522 7.90 19.83 -18.94
N HIS A 523 7.41 18.59 -18.99
CA HIS A 523 7.89 17.56 -18.06
C HIS A 523 9.37 17.31 -18.25
N THR A 524 10.15 17.30 -17.16
CA THR A 524 11.59 17.04 -17.21
C THR A 524 11.87 15.72 -17.93
N ARG A 525 11.09 14.68 -17.61
CA ARG A 525 11.23 13.34 -18.21
C ARG A 525 10.97 13.32 -19.71
N CYS A 526 9.98 14.07 -20.20
CA CYS A 526 9.67 14.18 -21.62
C CYS A 526 10.75 14.90 -22.43
N VAL A 527 11.55 15.74 -21.77
CA VAL A 527 12.68 16.45 -22.37
C VAL A 527 14.02 15.81 -22.00
N SER A 528 13.99 14.53 -21.60
CA SER A 528 15.18 13.70 -21.28
C SER A 528 15.99 14.16 -20.07
N ILE A 529 15.37 14.88 -19.13
CA ILE A 529 15.93 15.21 -17.81
C ILE A 529 15.34 14.22 -16.80
N ALA A 530 16.16 13.27 -16.33
CA ALA A 530 15.75 12.29 -15.32
C ALA A 530 15.35 12.96 -13.99
N ASP A 531 14.45 12.32 -13.23
CA ASP A 531 13.89 12.89 -11.98
C ASP A 531 14.96 13.20 -10.93
N GLY A 532 16.03 12.40 -10.87
CA GLY A 532 17.17 12.62 -9.96
C GLY A 532 18.25 13.55 -10.52
N ALA A 533 18.15 14.00 -11.77
CA ALA A 533 19.14 14.88 -12.38
C ALA A 533 18.83 16.36 -12.09
N PRO A 534 19.84 17.21 -11.82
CA PRO A 534 19.63 18.64 -11.71
C PRO A 534 19.14 19.21 -13.04
N VAL A 535 18.25 20.21 -12.97
CA VAL A 535 17.85 20.95 -14.18
C VAL A 535 19.06 21.75 -14.66
N PRO A 536 19.39 21.73 -15.97
CA PRO A 536 20.44 22.58 -16.52
C PRO A 536 20.21 24.07 -16.21
N PRO A 537 21.27 24.88 -16.04
CA PRO A 537 21.12 26.33 -15.82
C PRO A 537 20.44 27.09 -16.96
N LEU A 538 20.51 26.54 -18.18
CA LEU A 538 19.80 27.01 -19.36
C LEU A 538 19.15 25.81 -20.05
N PHE A 539 17.84 25.87 -20.22
CA PHE A 539 17.04 24.86 -20.89
C PHE A 539 16.23 25.50 -22.03
N LEU A 540 16.41 24.95 -23.24
CA LEU A 540 15.63 25.30 -24.42
C LEU A 540 14.77 24.10 -24.82
N CYS A 541 13.49 24.32 -25.06
CA CYS A 541 12.60 23.28 -25.58
C CYS A 541 12.99 22.87 -27.01
N MET A 542 12.48 21.74 -27.50
CA MET A 542 12.83 21.23 -28.83
C MET A 542 12.54 22.25 -29.95
N SER A 543 11.47 23.04 -29.82
CA SER A 543 11.13 24.09 -30.78
C SER A 543 12.13 25.25 -30.76
N CYS A 544 12.44 25.79 -29.57
CA CYS A 544 13.38 26.90 -29.42
C CYS A 544 14.83 26.49 -29.72
N GLY A 545 15.25 25.31 -29.26
CA GLY A 545 16.56 24.73 -29.58
C GLY A 545 16.70 24.44 -31.06
N GLY A 546 15.67 23.88 -31.70
CA GLY A 546 15.64 23.66 -33.15
C GLY A 546 15.74 24.95 -33.94
N ALA A 547 14.99 26.00 -33.54
CA ALA A 547 15.06 27.32 -34.17
C ALA A 547 16.46 27.96 -34.02
N LEU A 548 17.09 27.85 -32.86
CA LEU A 548 18.44 28.35 -32.63
C LEU A 548 19.47 27.62 -33.51
N MET A 549 19.39 26.29 -33.59
CA MET A 549 20.29 25.49 -34.43
C MET A 549 20.08 25.75 -35.92
N ALA A 550 18.84 26.01 -36.35
CA ALA A 550 18.52 26.40 -37.72
C ALA A 550 18.98 27.83 -38.08
N ALA A 551 19.07 28.73 -37.09
CA ALA A 551 19.56 30.10 -37.27
C ALA A 551 21.10 30.22 -37.22
N GLY A 552 21.80 29.23 -36.67
CA GLY A 552 23.27 29.19 -36.57
C GLY A 552 24.02 29.48 -37.89
N PRO A 553 23.66 28.85 -39.03
CA PRO A 553 24.31 29.12 -40.31
C PRO A 553 24.11 30.56 -40.82
N ILE A 554 22.97 31.18 -40.52
CA ILE A 554 22.62 32.53 -40.97
C ILE A 554 23.35 33.60 -40.15
N LEU A 555 23.58 33.32 -38.85
CA LEU A 555 24.36 34.19 -37.97
C LEU A 555 25.86 34.15 -38.28
N ASP A 556 26.41 32.99 -38.64
CA ASP A 556 27.80 32.87 -39.07
C ASP A 556 28.04 33.60 -40.41
N GLU A 557 27.11 33.50 -41.38
CA GLU A 557 27.18 34.30 -42.62
C GLU A 557 27.08 35.81 -42.37
N ALA A 558 26.21 36.25 -41.44
CA ALA A 558 26.04 37.66 -41.08
C ALA A 558 27.24 38.26 -40.32
N LEU A 559 28.02 37.43 -39.61
CA LEU A 559 29.27 37.84 -38.94
C LEU A 559 30.49 37.84 -39.87
N THR A 560 30.39 37.20 -41.04
CA THR A 560 31.39 37.29 -42.11
C THR A 560 31.16 38.48 -43.06
N VAL A 561 31.13 39.70 -42.53
CA VAL A 561 31.26 40.90 -43.39
C VAL A 561 32.74 41.03 -43.82
N PRO A 562 33.04 41.18 -45.12
CA PRO A 562 34.42 41.16 -45.62
C PRO A 562 35.20 42.40 -45.15
N LYS A 563 36.44 42.18 -44.69
CA LYS A 563 37.40 43.26 -44.45
C LYS A 563 37.61 44.03 -45.76
N VAL A 564 37.08 45.25 -45.82
CA VAL A 564 37.37 46.23 -46.86
C VAL A 564 38.87 46.50 -46.84
N LYS A 565 39.54 46.29 -47.98
CA LYS A 565 40.91 46.73 -48.24
C LYS A 565 40.91 48.15 -48.79
#